data_AF-A0A9D9SRJ1-F1
#
_entry.id   AF-A0A9D9SRJ1-F1
#
_cell.length_a   1.000
_cell.length_b   1.000
_cell.length_c   1.000
_cell.angle_alpha   90.00
_cell.angle_beta   90.00
_cell.angle_gamma   90.00
#
_symmetry.space_group_name_H-M   'P 1'
#
loop_
_entity.id
_entity.type
_entity.pdbx_description
1 polymer ?
#
loop_
_entity_poly.entity_id
_entity_poly.type
_entity_poly.pdbx_seq_one_letter_code
_entity_poly.pdbx_strand_id
1 'polypeptide(L)' 'MSNRLTQIATRTGDDGTTGLGDGKRVSKDNPRVHAMGDVDELNSQLGVLLAEPLPDDVRELLVVI' A
#
# COMPACT_ATOMS: atom_id res chain seq x y z
N MET A 1 -11.27 -20.32 -13.80
CA MET A 1 -12.44 -19.41 -13.66
C MET A 1 -11.94 -18.18 -12.91
N SER A 2 -11.65 -17.08 -13.62
CA SER A 2 -11.13 -15.86 -13.00
C SER A 2 -12.23 -15.20 -12.18
N ASN A 3 -12.07 -15.11 -10.86
CA ASN A 3 -13.02 -14.41 -10.00
C ASN A 3 -12.95 -12.91 -10.30
N ARG A 4 -13.86 -12.44 -11.15
CA ARG A 4 -14.06 -11.01 -11.37
C ARG A 4 -14.64 -10.41 -10.10
N LEU A 5 -13.79 -9.74 -9.31
CA LEU A 5 -14.19 -9.05 -8.09
C LEU A 5 -15.09 -7.86 -8.47
N THR A 6 -16.42 -8.08 -8.43
CA THR A 6 -17.44 -7.07 -8.76
C THR A 6 -17.65 -6.06 -7.63
N GLN A 7 -17.28 -6.40 -6.39
CA GLN A 7 -17.23 -5.51 -5.22
C GLN A 7 -16.22 -6.09 -4.21
N ILE A 8 -15.21 -5.30 -3.83
CA ILE A 8 -14.28 -5.67 -2.74
C ILE A 8 -14.78 -4.95 -1.48
N ALA A 9 -15.65 -5.62 -0.71
CA ALA A 9 -16.10 -5.12 0.58
C ALA A 9 -15.88 -6.21 1.64
N THR A 10 -14.78 -6.12 2.37
CA THR A 10 -14.47 -7.04 3.48
C THR A 10 -15.10 -6.58 4.79
N ARG A 11 -15.19 -5.26 5.02
CA ARG A 11 -15.71 -4.62 6.26
C ARG A 11 -15.05 -5.08 7.55
N THR A 12 -14.00 -5.89 7.46
CA THR A 12 -13.34 -6.48 8.63
C THR A 12 -12.59 -5.47 9.46
N GLY A 13 -12.36 -4.24 8.97
CA GLY A 13 -11.71 -3.17 9.71
C GLY A 13 -12.63 -2.03 10.15
N ASP A 14 -13.95 -2.21 10.05
CA ASP A 14 -14.94 -1.18 10.40
C ASP A 14 -14.98 -0.93 11.92
N ASP A 15 -14.51 -1.89 12.72
CA ASP A 15 -14.30 -1.77 14.17
C ASP A 15 -13.04 -0.96 14.55
N GLY A 16 -12.34 -0.40 13.57
CA GLY A 16 -11.12 0.38 13.79
C GLY A 16 -9.85 -0.47 13.91
N THR A 17 -9.91 -1.79 13.68
CA THR A 17 -8.74 -2.68 13.72
C THR A 17 -8.34 -3.20 12.33
N THR A 18 -7.12 -3.71 12.20
CA THR A 18 -6.60 -4.30 10.96
C THR A 18 -5.75 -5.54 11.25
N GLY A 19 -5.62 -6.41 10.26
CA GLY A 19 -4.81 -7.64 10.35
C GLY A 19 -3.36 -7.41 9.93
N LEU A 20 -2.43 -8.04 10.64
CA LEU A 20 -1.02 -8.16 10.26
C LEU A 20 -0.77 -9.50 9.55
N GLY A 21 0.36 -9.60 8.84
CA GLY A 21 0.75 -10.81 8.11
C GLY A 21 0.98 -12.05 8.97
N ASP A 22 1.17 -11.88 10.29
CA ASP A 22 1.26 -12.96 11.28
C ASP A 22 -0.11 -13.37 11.86
N GLY A 23 -1.21 -12.86 11.31
CA GLY A 23 -2.58 -13.15 11.71
C GLY A 23 -3.08 -12.35 12.93
N LYS A 24 -2.24 -11.53 13.57
CA LYS A 24 -2.69 -10.68 14.68
C LYS A 24 -3.56 -9.53 14.19
N ARG A 25 -4.46 -9.07 15.06
CA ARG A 25 -5.23 -7.84 14.83
C ARG A 25 -4.76 -6.74 15.76
N VAL A 26 -4.58 -5.54 15.21
CA VAL A 26 -4.13 -4.35 15.94
C VAL A 26 -5.04 -3.16 15.61
N SER A 27 -5.07 -2.15 16.48
CA SER A 27 -5.72 -0.86 16.14
C SER A 27 -5.11 -0.26 14.87
N LYS A 28 -5.92 0.43 14.06
CA LYS A 28 -5.43 1.21 12.91
C LYS A 28 -4.47 2.33 13.34
N ASP A 29 -4.57 2.79 14.59
CA ASP A 29 -3.65 3.79 15.17
C ASP A 29 -2.35 3.16 15.72
N ASN A 30 -2.12 1.87 15.50
CA ASN A 30 -0.91 1.22 15.97
C ASN A 30 0.32 1.77 15.21
N PRO A 31 1.46 2.04 15.87
CA PRO A 31 2.65 2.58 15.21
C PRO A 31 3.14 1.79 14.00
N ARG A 32 2.96 0.45 13.99
CA ARG A 32 3.30 -0.39 12.84
C ARG A 32 2.41 -0.11 11.64
N VAL A 33 1.11 0.13 11.86
CA VAL A 33 0.16 0.44 10.79
C VAL A 33 0.47 1.82 10.20
N HIS A 34 0.78 2.80 11.04
CA HIS A 34 1.25 4.11 10.58
C HIS A 34 2.52 4.00 9.74
N ALA A 35 3.55 3.31 10.23
CA ALA A 35 4.80 3.16 9.48
C ALA A 35 4.59 2.46 8.11
N MET A 36 3.70 1.48 8.03
CA MET A 36 3.34 0.86 6.75
C MET A 36 2.57 1.82 5.84
N GLY A 37 1.68 2.63 6.40
CA GLY A 37 0.95 3.68 5.67
C GLY A 37 1.86 4.76 5.10
N ASP A 38 2.84 5.23 5.88
CA ASP A 38 3.81 6.23 5.44
C ASP A 38 4.67 5.69 4.28
N VAL A 39 5.04 4.41 4.32
CA VAL A 39 5.76 3.75 3.23
C VAL A 39 4.88 3.60 1.98
N ASP A 40 3.59 3.26 2.14
CA ASP A 40 2.63 3.17 1.04
C ASP A 40 2.37 4.55 0.39
N GLU A 41 2.30 5.61 1.20
CA GLU A 41 2.18 6.99 0.73
C GLU A 41 3.43 7.44 -0.04
N LEU A 42 4.62 7.17 0.50
CA LEU A 42 5.89 7.42 -0.20
C LEU A 42 5.93 6.70 -1.55
N ASN A 43 5.59 5.41 -1.58
CA ASN A 43 5.58 4.63 -2.82
C ASN A 43 4.56 5.18 -3.84
N SER A 44 3.41 5.66 -3.37
CA SER A 44 2.42 6.34 -4.21
C SER A 44 2.98 7.63 -4.82
N GLN A 45 3.75 8.43 -4.06
CA GLN A 45 4.43 9.61 -4.58
C GLN A 45 5.51 9.26 -5.61
N LEU A 46 6.25 8.17 -5.41
CA LEU A 46 7.19 7.66 -6.43
C LEU A 46 6.45 7.26 -7.71
N GLY A 47 5.25 6.67 -7.59
CA GLY A 47 4.37 6.37 -8.72
C GLY A 47 3.95 7.63 -9.49
N VAL A 48 3.63 8.72 -8.79
CA VAL A 48 3.34 10.02 -9.42
C VAL A 48 4.57 10.55 -10.17
N LEU A 49 5.75 10.51 -9.53
CA LEU A 49 7.01 10.93 -10.17
C LEU A 49 7.32 10.09 -11.42
N LEU A 50 7.09 8.78 -11.38
CA LEU A 50 7.27 7.87 -12.51
C LEU A 50 6.32 8.14 -13.69
N ALA A 51 5.23 8.90 -13.49
CA ALA A 51 4.34 9.31 -14.57
C ALA A 51 4.91 10.45 -15.43
N GLU A 52 5.97 11.12 -14.97
CA GLU A 52 6.62 12.22 -15.66
C GLU A 52 7.81 11.76 -16.54
N PRO A 53 8.29 12.59 -17.48
CA PRO A 53 9.53 12.34 -18.19
C PRO A 53 10.72 12.34 -17.22
N LEU A 54 11.53 11.28 -17.27
CA LEU A 54 12.72 11.10 -16.44
C LEU A 54 13.85 10.51 -17.30
N PRO A 55 15.12 10.79 -16.97
CA PRO A 55 16.24 10.02 -17.50
C PRO A 55 16.05 8.51 -17.25
N ASP A 56 16.46 7.69 -18.22
CA ASP A 56 16.20 6.25 -18.19
C ASP A 56 16.82 5.58 -16.95
N ASP A 57 18.03 5.97 -16.57
CA ASP A 57 18.74 5.46 -15.38
C ASP A 57 18.00 5.78 -14.07
N VAL A 58 17.43 6.97 -13.96
CA VAL A 58 16.62 7.38 -12.80
C VAL A 58 15.32 6.58 -12.74
N ARG A 59 14.65 6.41 -13.89
CA ARG A 59 13.42 5.60 -13.97
C ARG A 59 13.69 4.15 -13.58
N GLU A 60 14.77 3.56 -14.09
CA GLU A 60 15.17 2.19 -13.75
C GLU A 60 15.42 2.04 -12.24
N LEU A 61 16.10 3.01 -11.62
CA LEU A 61 16.33 3.00 -10.17
C LEU A 61 15.02 3.07 -9.37
N LEU A 62 14.08 3.92 -9.77
CA LEU A 62 12.84 4.13 -9.03
C LEU A 62 11.86 2.94 -9.10
N VAL A 63 12.03 2.01 -10.05
CA VAL A 63 11.16 0.82 -10.19
C VAL A 63 11.70 -0.39 -9.41
N VAL A 64 12.97 -0.37 -8.98
CA VAL A 64 13.58 -1.46 -8.21
C VAL A 64 13.62 -1.22 -6.70
N ILE A 65 13.29 0.01 -6.26
CA ILE A 65 13.15 0.39 -4.85
C ILE A 65 11.71 0.22 -4.38
#